data_AF-A0A920RME0-F1
#
_entry.id   AF-A0A920RME0-F1
#
_cell.length_a   1.000
_cell.length_b   1.000
_cell.length_c   1.000
_cell.angle_alpha   90.00
_cell.angle_beta   90.00
_cell.angle_gamma   90.00
#
_symmetry.space_group_name_H-M   'P 1'
#
loop_
_entity.id
_entity.type
_entity.pdbx_description
1 polymer ?
#
loop_
_entity_poly.entity_id
_entity_poly.type
_entity_poly.pdbx_seq_one_letter_code
_entity_poly.pdbx_strand_id
1 'polypeptide(L)'
;MTLDKAGKTVRTAKGKGPGAGHGPQHPFSVVVRDRRHPVMAGIPAEWMHFRDELYHGQRGPALNMHILATAFSAKAKRGTGAHEPMVWWIPYGKGKVFTTVMGHADYSMKCVGFQTIVSRGAEWSATGKVTLAVPKTFPSAEKTSVAGE
;
A
#
# COMPACT_ATOMS: atom_id res chain seq x y z
N MET A 1 -11.70 5.66 2.20
CA MET A 1 -11.15 6.13 3.49
C MET A 1 -9.71 6.48 3.23
N THR A 2 -9.26 7.67 3.62
CA THR A 2 -7.88 8.15 3.39
C THR A 2 -7.28 8.61 4.71
N LEU A 3 -5.99 8.96 4.70
CA LEU A 3 -5.37 9.70 5.80
C LEU A 3 -5.08 11.14 5.35
N ASP A 4 -5.31 12.10 6.25
CA ASP A 4 -4.86 13.47 6.04
C ASP A 4 -3.34 13.62 6.32
N LYS A 5 -2.82 14.85 6.21
CA LYS A 5 -1.40 15.14 6.45
C LYS A 5 -0.95 14.83 7.88
N ALA A 6 -1.87 14.86 8.85
CA ALA A 6 -1.58 14.52 10.24
C ALA A 6 -1.72 13.00 10.50
N GLY A 7 -2.01 12.20 9.47
CA GLY A 7 -2.23 10.76 9.60
C GLY A 7 -3.61 10.40 10.16
N LYS A 8 -4.52 11.36 10.32
CA LYS A 8 -5.88 11.11 10.82
C LYS A 8 -6.75 10.56 9.71
N THR A 9 -7.58 9.59 10.06
CA THR A 9 -8.54 8.98 9.14
C THR A 9 -9.60 9.97 8.67
N VAL A 10 -9.81 10.03 7.36
CA VAL A 10 -10.86 10.80 6.70
C VAL A 10 -11.81 9.87 5.95
N ARG A 11 -13.10 10.04 6.19
CA ARG A 11 -14.17 9.30 5.51
C ARG A 11 -14.95 10.24 4.60
N THR A 12 -14.92 9.95 3.31
CA THR A 12 -15.72 10.66 2.32
C THR A 12 -17.13 10.06 2.27
N ALA A 13 -18.16 10.90 2.42
CA ALA A 13 -19.55 10.48 2.36
C ALA A 13 -19.93 9.83 1.02
N LYS A 14 -20.96 8.97 1.05
CA LYS A 14 -21.53 8.34 -0.16
C LYS A 14 -21.95 9.43 -1.17
N GLY A 15 -21.57 9.25 -2.43
CA GLY A 15 -21.89 10.20 -3.51
C GLY A 15 -21.07 11.50 -3.54
N LYS A 16 -20.01 11.63 -2.71
CA LYS A 16 -19.14 12.82 -2.67
C LYS A 16 -17.69 12.49 -3.03
N GLY A 17 -16.86 13.46 -3.40
CA GLY A 17 -15.42 13.32 -3.65
C GLY A 17 -15.04 12.89 -5.08
N PRO A 18 -13.73 12.75 -5.40
CA PRO A 18 -13.21 12.86 -6.77
C PRO A 18 -13.45 11.66 -7.71
N GLY A 19 -14.25 10.65 -7.31
CA GLY A 19 -14.29 9.35 -8.00
C GLY A 19 -13.03 8.51 -7.73
N ALA A 20 -13.03 7.24 -8.15
CA ALA A 20 -11.87 6.35 -8.07
C ALA A 20 -11.07 6.41 -9.38
N GLY A 21 -9.75 6.33 -9.29
CA GLY A 21 -8.86 6.41 -10.45
C GLY A 21 -7.39 6.45 -10.06
N HIS A 22 -6.54 6.93 -10.96
CA HIS A 22 -5.12 7.13 -10.73
C HIS A 22 -4.56 8.23 -11.66
N GLY A 23 -3.39 8.75 -11.30
CA GLY A 23 -2.58 9.60 -12.17
C GLY A 23 -1.79 8.82 -13.22
N PRO A 24 -0.85 9.46 -13.95
CA PRO A 24 0.10 8.73 -14.78
C PRO A 24 0.97 7.79 -13.93
N GLN A 25 1.53 6.76 -14.54
CA GLN A 25 2.44 5.84 -13.83
C GLN A 25 3.72 6.56 -13.39
N HIS A 26 4.14 6.34 -12.15
CA HIS A 26 5.40 6.86 -11.62
C HIS A 26 5.86 6.04 -10.41
N PRO A 27 7.15 6.09 -10.02
CA PRO A 27 7.58 5.64 -8.70
C PRO A 27 6.92 6.48 -7.61
N PHE A 28 6.57 5.88 -6.48
CA PHE A 28 5.99 6.62 -5.36
C PHE A 28 6.43 6.08 -4.01
N SER A 29 6.57 7.00 -3.06
CA SER A 29 6.84 6.67 -1.68
C SER A 29 5.63 6.00 -1.02
N VAL A 30 5.89 4.84 -0.42
CA VAL A 30 4.97 4.08 0.42
C VAL A 30 5.38 4.30 1.87
N VAL A 31 4.45 4.85 2.66
CA VAL A 31 4.62 5.13 4.08
C VAL A 31 3.93 4.04 4.90
N VAL A 32 4.69 3.33 5.73
CA VAL A 32 4.19 2.30 6.64
C VAL A 32 3.48 2.96 7.82
N ARG A 33 2.22 2.59 8.06
CA ARG A 33 1.36 3.15 9.11
C ARG A 33 1.24 2.25 10.34
N ASP A 34 1.31 0.94 10.16
CA ASP A 34 1.34 -0.01 11.27
C ASP A 34 2.60 -0.87 11.22
N ARG A 35 3.66 -0.40 11.88
CA ARG A 35 4.96 -1.09 11.97
C ARG A 35 4.95 -2.31 12.88
N ARG A 36 3.88 -2.51 13.66
CA ARG A 36 3.73 -3.65 14.58
C ARG A 36 3.09 -4.85 13.90
N HIS A 37 2.39 -4.65 12.78
CA HIS A 37 1.78 -5.73 12.04
C HIS A 37 2.85 -6.70 11.50
N PRO A 38 2.69 -8.04 11.60
CA PRO A 38 3.72 -9.00 11.18
C PRO A 38 4.25 -8.81 9.75
N VAL A 39 3.36 -8.47 8.81
CA VAL A 39 3.74 -8.18 7.41
C VAL A 39 4.71 -6.99 7.30
N MET A 40 4.54 -5.98 8.16
CA MET A 40 5.31 -4.74 8.14
C MET A 40 6.49 -4.75 9.12
N ALA A 41 6.62 -5.78 9.95
CA ALA A 41 7.71 -5.89 10.92
C ALA A 41 9.07 -5.91 10.21
N GLY A 42 9.94 -4.96 10.54
CA GLY A 42 11.26 -4.78 9.91
C GLY A 42 11.26 -4.08 8.55
N ILE A 43 10.09 -3.76 7.98
CA ILE A 43 10.01 -2.92 6.76
C ILE A 43 10.38 -1.47 7.14
N PRO A 44 11.18 -0.76 6.32
CA PRO A 44 11.44 0.67 6.52
C PRO A 44 10.16 1.48 6.70
N ALA A 45 10.22 2.55 7.48
CA ALA A 45 9.06 3.42 7.72
C ALA A 45 8.52 4.05 6.43
N GLU A 46 9.42 4.25 5.46
CA GLU A 46 9.13 4.78 4.13
C GLU A 46 10.03 4.07 3.12
N TRP A 47 9.48 3.74 1.95
CA TRP A 47 10.22 3.09 0.86
C TRP A 47 9.64 3.46 -0.51
N MET A 48 10.48 3.46 -1.55
CA MET A 48 10.10 3.85 -2.90
C MET A 48 9.61 2.62 -3.69
N HIS A 49 8.32 2.59 -3.99
CA HIS A 49 7.75 1.62 -4.93
C HIS A 49 8.10 2.01 -6.37
N PHE A 50 8.35 1.01 -7.20
CA PHE A 50 8.70 1.22 -8.61
C PHE A 50 7.50 1.75 -9.43
N ARG A 51 7.74 2.03 -10.71
CA ARG A 51 6.75 2.52 -11.67
C ARG A 51 5.45 1.73 -11.60
N ASP A 52 4.38 2.41 -11.22
CA ASP A 52 3.06 1.82 -11.05
C ASP A 52 1.96 2.91 -11.04
N GLU A 53 0.70 2.51 -10.98
CA GLU A 53 -0.46 3.39 -10.81
C GLU A 53 -0.79 3.60 -9.33
N LEU A 54 -0.59 4.82 -8.82
CA LEU A 54 -1.04 5.17 -7.47
C LEU A 54 -2.56 5.37 -7.48
N TYR A 55 -3.29 4.31 -7.11
CA TYR A 55 -4.75 4.33 -7.04
C TYR A 55 -5.24 5.26 -5.93
N HIS A 56 -6.25 6.06 -6.23
CA HIS A 56 -6.80 7.05 -5.32
C HIS A 56 -8.32 7.10 -5.35
N GLY A 57 -8.93 7.77 -4.36
CA GLY A 57 -10.37 8.02 -4.34
C GLY A 57 -11.23 6.75 -4.22
N GLN A 58 -10.63 5.65 -3.76
CA GLN A 58 -11.26 4.34 -3.62
C GLN A 58 -12.54 4.40 -2.78
N ARG A 59 -13.54 3.63 -3.20
CA ARG A 59 -14.88 3.61 -2.60
C ARG A 59 -15.27 2.24 -2.10
N GLY A 60 -16.10 2.28 -1.06
CA GLY A 60 -16.54 1.11 -0.33
C GLY A 60 -16.91 1.50 1.09
N PRO A 61 -17.47 0.56 1.84
CA PRO A 61 -17.94 0.83 3.19
C PRO A 61 -16.77 1.04 4.17
N ALA A 62 -15.56 0.54 3.83
CA ALA A 62 -14.33 0.65 4.61
C ALA A 62 -14.57 0.32 6.10
N LEU A 63 -15.34 -0.74 6.35
CA LEU A 63 -15.66 -1.23 7.69
C LEU A 63 -14.50 -2.09 8.17
N ASN A 64 -14.03 -1.85 9.40
CA ASN A 64 -12.94 -2.60 10.04
C ASN A 64 -11.68 -2.70 9.18
N MET A 65 -11.37 -1.64 8.43
CA MET A 65 -10.21 -1.58 7.56
C MET A 65 -8.98 -1.15 8.35
N HIS A 66 -8.01 -2.06 8.43
CA HIS A 66 -6.73 -1.85 9.10
C HIS A 66 -5.69 -1.45 8.06
N ILE A 67 -5.41 -0.15 7.96
CA ILE A 67 -4.41 0.39 7.03
C ILE A 67 -3.01 0.03 7.51
N LEU A 68 -2.25 -0.67 6.67
CA LEU A 68 -0.87 -1.03 6.94
C LEU A 68 0.11 -0.05 6.29
N ALA A 69 -0.20 0.43 5.08
CA ALA A 69 0.62 1.41 4.37
C ALA A 69 -0.23 2.32 3.45
N THR A 70 0.29 3.52 3.19
CA THR A 70 -0.34 4.53 2.32
C THR A 70 0.68 5.17 1.39
N ALA A 71 0.22 5.79 0.29
CA ALA A 71 1.05 6.65 -0.55
C ALA A 71 0.37 8.03 -0.71
N PHE A 72 1.17 9.11 -0.82
CA PHE A 72 0.61 10.45 -1.03
C PHE A 72 0.26 10.67 -2.50
N SER A 73 -1.03 10.81 -2.80
CA SER A 73 -1.51 11.07 -4.15
C SER A 73 -1.39 12.55 -4.49
N ALA A 74 -0.21 13.01 -4.90
CA ALA A 74 0.08 14.43 -5.12
C ALA A 74 -0.78 15.03 -6.24
N LYS A 75 -1.34 16.24 -6.02
CA LYS A 75 -2.11 16.96 -7.05
C LYS A 75 -1.31 17.22 -8.33
N ALA A 76 -0.01 17.45 -8.22
CA ALA A 76 0.91 17.61 -9.36
C ALA A 76 0.99 16.35 -10.26
N LYS A 77 0.64 15.17 -9.73
CA LYS A 77 0.51 13.91 -10.47
C LYS A 77 -0.95 13.56 -10.74
N ARG A 78 -1.83 14.57 -10.85
CA ARG A 78 -3.29 14.42 -11.01
C ARG A 78 -3.94 13.63 -9.86
N GLY A 79 -3.34 13.67 -8.67
CA GLY A 79 -3.82 12.98 -7.48
C GLY A 79 -4.83 13.77 -6.63
N THR A 80 -5.33 13.13 -5.56
CA THR A 80 -6.36 13.68 -4.67
C THR A 80 -5.83 14.68 -3.63
N GLY A 81 -4.51 14.72 -3.41
CA GLY A 81 -3.86 15.48 -2.34
C GLY A 81 -3.98 14.85 -0.96
N ALA A 82 -4.29 13.55 -0.88
CA ALA A 82 -4.41 12.78 0.36
C ALA A 82 -3.44 11.60 0.39
N HIS A 83 -3.25 11.01 1.58
CA HIS A 83 -2.62 9.70 1.70
C HIS A 83 -3.66 8.60 1.44
N GLU A 84 -3.48 7.90 0.33
CA GLU A 84 -4.37 6.85 -0.14
C GLU A 84 -3.88 5.48 0.39
N PRO A 85 -4.77 4.59 0.85
CA PRO A 85 -4.39 3.24 1.30
C PRO A 85 -3.81 2.43 0.15
N MET A 86 -2.58 1.94 0.32
CA MET A 86 -1.92 1.05 -0.65
C MET A 86 -1.94 -0.40 -0.20
N VAL A 87 -1.87 -0.62 1.13
CA VAL A 87 -1.90 -1.95 1.75
C VAL A 87 -2.78 -1.91 2.98
N TRP A 88 -3.71 -2.84 3.10
CA TRP A 88 -4.58 -2.98 4.27
C TRP A 88 -5.09 -4.40 4.42
N TRP A 89 -5.79 -4.67 5.51
CA TRP A 89 -6.60 -5.87 5.63
C TRP A 89 -7.94 -5.58 6.30
N ILE A 90 -8.90 -6.49 6.10
CA ILE A 90 -10.20 -6.50 6.79
C ILE A 90 -10.49 -7.90 7.34
N PRO A 91 -11.18 -8.03 8.49
CA PRO A 91 -11.80 -9.29 8.87
C PRO A 91 -13.01 -9.57 7.94
N TYR A 92 -13.19 -10.83 7.55
CA TYR A 92 -14.34 -11.25 6.75
C TYR A 92 -14.78 -12.67 7.13
N GLY A 93 -15.95 -12.77 7.76
CA GLY A 93 -16.40 -14.03 8.38
C GLY A 93 -15.41 -14.52 9.43
N LYS A 94 -14.96 -15.78 9.31
CA LYS A 94 -13.90 -16.37 10.16
C LYS A 94 -12.49 -16.09 9.64
N GLY A 95 -12.37 -15.44 8.48
CA GLY A 95 -11.10 -15.18 7.82
C GLY A 95 -10.72 -13.70 7.82
N LYS A 96 -9.74 -13.40 6.99
CA LYS A 96 -9.19 -12.07 6.78
C LYS A 96 -8.82 -11.91 5.31
N VAL A 97 -9.02 -10.70 4.79
CA VAL A 97 -8.69 -10.34 3.41
C VAL A 97 -7.56 -9.33 3.48
N PHE A 98 -6.38 -9.72 3.01
CA PHE A 98 -5.25 -8.82 2.80
C PHE A 98 -5.34 -8.23 1.40
N THR A 99 -5.15 -6.92 1.28
CA THR A 99 -5.25 -6.22 -0.01
C THR A 99 -4.05 -5.31 -0.20
N THR A 100 -3.45 -5.42 -1.37
CA THR A 100 -2.56 -4.41 -1.94
C THR A 100 -3.14 -3.97 -3.28
N VAL A 101 -3.04 -2.68 -3.61
CA VAL A 101 -3.44 -2.14 -4.92
C VAL A 101 -2.27 -1.74 -5.80
N MET A 102 -1.05 -2.01 -5.34
CA MET A 102 0.15 -1.97 -6.17
C MET A 102 0.20 -3.24 -7.05
N GLY A 103 0.92 -3.17 -8.17
CA GLY A 103 1.20 -4.26 -9.08
C GLY A 103 0.41 -4.19 -10.40
N HIS A 104 0.29 -3.01 -11.03
CA HIS A 104 -0.47 -2.83 -12.27
C HIS A 104 -0.08 -3.80 -13.40
N ALA A 105 1.23 -4.01 -13.62
CA ALA A 105 1.75 -4.85 -14.70
C ALA A 105 3.01 -5.61 -14.28
N ASP A 106 3.52 -6.44 -15.19
CA ASP A 106 4.70 -7.27 -15.02
C ASP A 106 5.92 -6.49 -14.48
N TYR A 107 6.22 -5.31 -15.03
CA TYR A 107 7.32 -4.47 -14.54
C TYR A 107 7.07 -3.91 -13.13
N SER A 108 5.84 -3.56 -12.76
CA SER A 108 5.50 -3.11 -11.41
C SER A 108 5.67 -4.25 -10.40
N MET A 109 5.32 -5.47 -10.81
CA MET A 109 5.47 -6.69 -10.02
C MET A 109 6.93 -7.12 -9.83
N LYS A 110 7.88 -6.58 -10.62
CA LYS A 110 9.31 -6.78 -10.40
C LYS A 110 9.85 -5.95 -9.24
N CYS A 111 9.10 -4.99 -8.68
CA CYS A 111 9.57 -4.27 -7.50
C CYS A 111 9.76 -5.23 -6.32
N VAL A 112 10.97 -5.26 -5.76
CA VAL A 112 11.30 -6.10 -4.59
C VAL A 112 10.39 -5.76 -3.41
N GLY A 113 10.01 -4.48 -3.26
CA GLY A 113 9.05 -4.03 -2.26
C GLY A 113 7.68 -4.70 -2.43
N PHE A 114 7.12 -4.67 -3.64
CA PHE A 114 5.87 -5.35 -3.96
C PHE A 114 5.93 -6.86 -3.68
N GLN A 115 6.96 -7.54 -4.20
CA GLN A 115 7.12 -9.00 -4.03
C GLN A 115 7.20 -9.39 -2.54
N THR A 116 7.93 -8.59 -1.75
CA THR A 116 8.07 -8.79 -0.31
C THR A 116 6.71 -8.65 0.39
N ILE A 117 5.94 -7.59 0.08
CA ILE A 117 4.63 -7.34 0.69
C ILE A 117 3.62 -8.42 0.32
N VAL A 118 3.56 -8.85 -0.94
CA VAL A 118 2.65 -9.92 -1.37
C VAL A 118 3.01 -11.25 -0.72
N SER A 119 4.29 -11.62 -0.71
CA SER A 119 4.74 -12.91 -0.14
C SER A 119 4.45 -12.98 1.36
N ARG A 120 4.81 -11.92 2.11
CA ARG A 120 4.52 -11.83 3.55
C ARG A 120 3.02 -11.73 3.83
N GLY A 121 2.29 -11.00 3.00
CA GLY A 121 0.83 -10.88 3.09
C GLY A 121 0.13 -12.23 2.89
N ALA A 122 0.59 -13.03 1.94
CA ALA A 122 0.08 -14.38 1.69
C ALA A 122 0.37 -15.31 2.87
N GLU A 123 1.62 -15.36 3.35
CA GLU A 123 2.00 -16.17 4.51
C GLU A 123 1.18 -15.79 5.76
N TRP A 124 1.05 -14.50 6.03
CA TRP A 124 0.26 -14.01 7.15
C TRP A 124 -1.22 -14.34 7.00
N SER A 125 -1.76 -14.22 5.77
CA SER A 125 -3.16 -14.54 5.49
C SER A 125 -3.48 -15.99 5.82
N ALA A 126 -2.56 -16.91 5.48
CA ALA A 126 -2.71 -18.35 5.71
C ALA A 126 -2.43 -18.77 7.16
N THR A 127 -1.42 -18.20 7.81
CA THR A 127 -0.87 -18.74 9.08
C THR A 127 -1.05 -17.83 10.30
N GLY A 128 -1.34 -16.54 10.07
CA GLY A 128 -1.30 -15.53 11.13
C GLY A 128 0.10 -15.06 11.52
N LYS A 129 1.15 -15.64 10.94
CA LYS A 129 2.57 -15.33 11.23
C LYS A 129 3.30 -14.90 9.96
N VAL A 130 4.46 -14.29 10.13
CA VAL A 130 5.40 -14.02 9.04
C VAL A 130 6.77 -14.50 9.45
N THR A 131 7.33 -15.45 8.71
CA THR A 131 8.69 -15.98 8.90
C THR A 131 9.64 -15.53 7.79
N LEU A 132 9.09 -15.05 6.66
CA LEU A 132 9.87 -14.49 5.57
C LEU A 132 10.61 -13.22 6.01
N ALA A 133 11.93 -13.21 5.88
CA ALA A 133 12.77 -12.04 6.17
C ALA A 133 12.54 -10.91 5.18
N VAL A 134 12.88 -9.67 5.58
CA VAL A 134 12.98 -8.54 4.63
C VAL A 134 14.25 -8.74 3.81
N PRO A 135 14.19 -8.79 2.46
CA PRO A 135 15.39 -8.94 1.64
C PRO A 135 16.37 -7.78 1.82
N LYS A 136 17.67 -8.05 1.72
CA LYS A 136 18.71 -6.98 1.74
C LYS A 136 18.56 -5.99 0.59
N THR A 137 17.93 -6.42 -0.50
CA THR A 137 17.63 -5.62 -1.69
C THR A 137 16.30 -4.86 -1.58
N PHE A 138 15.65 -4.82 -0.41
CA PHE A 138 14.43 -4.05 -0.24
C PHE A 138 14.65 -2.55 -0.54
N PRO A 139 13.72 -1.84 -1.21
CA PRO A 139 13.88 -0.43 -1.56
C PRO A 139 14.15 0.48 -0.36
N SER A 140 14.96 1.52 -0.54
CA SER A 140 15.09 2.62 0.44
C SER A 140 13.99 3.65 0.24
N ALA A 141 13.96 4.71 1.05
CA ALA A 141 13.03 5.82 0.85
C ALA A 141 13.31 6.61 -0.46
N GLU A 142 14.55 6.59 -0.93
CA GLU A 142 15.02 7.37 -2.08
C GLU A 142 15.16 6.53 -3.36
N LYS A 143 15.40 5.22 -3.25
CA LYS A 143 15.74 4.37 -4.39
C LYS A 143 14.86 3.14 -4.48
N THR A 144 14.32 2.89 -5.67
CA THR A 144 13.61 1.67 -6.02
C THR A 144 14.55 0.48 -6.10
N SER A 145 14.00 -0.73 -5.96
CA SER A 145 14.71 -1.98 -6.23
C SER A 145 13.83 -2.89 -7.08
N VAL A 146 14.39 -3.42 -8.16
CA VAL A 146 13.70 -4.20 -9.19
C VAL A 146 14.42 -5.54 -9.32
N ALA A 147 13.69 -6.64 -9.25
CA ALA A 147 14.26 -7.98 -9.37
C ALA A 147 14.66 -8.26 -10.82
N GLY A 148 15.86 -8.82 -11.00
CA GLY A 148 16.41 -9.18 -12.31
C GLY A 148 17.07 -8.03 -13.08
N GLU A 149 17.29 -6.88 -12.42
CA GLU A 149 18.10 -5.75 -12.89
C GLU A 149 19.35 -5.57 -12.02
#